data_AF-A0A4W3GIP9-F1
#
_entry.id   AF-A0A4W3GIP9-F1
#
_cell.length_a   1.000
_cell.length_b   1.000
_cell.length_c   1.000
_cell.angle_alpha   90.00
_cell.angle_beta   90.00
_cell.angle_gamma   90.00
#
_symmetry.space_group_name_H-M   'P 1'
#
loop_
_entity.id
_entity.type
_entity.pdbx_description
1 polymer ?
#
loop_
_entity_poly.entity_id
_entity_poly.type
_entity_poly.pdbx_seq_one_letter_code
_entity_poly.pdbx_strand_id
1 'polypeptide(L)'
;MFPFIYGLPGPHRRIPEIQKKVAEFLQEIIAEHKEVWDPNEPRDFIDAFLVECEKMKASPNTSFTEKSLVYTSLDLFVAGTETTSTTLHWGLLFMVLFPDIQSKVPFCGCGVPGGYNNNNPCI
;
A
#
# COMPACT_ATOMS: atom_id res chain seq x y z
N MET A 1 -2.26 10.88 -20.45
CA MET A 1 -1.72 12.13 -19.84
C MET A 1 -1.60 13.19 -20.92
N PHE A 2 -1.99 14.45 -20.65
CA PHE A 2 -1.99 15.51 -21.66
C PHE A 2 -0.56 16.03 -21.96
N PRO A 3 -0.11 16.07 -23.23
CA PRO A 3 1.29 16.42 -23.57
C PRO A 3 1.76 17.80 -23.11
N PHE A 4 0.86 18.79 -23.01
CA PHE A 4 1.23 20.15 -22.64
C PHE A 4 1.76 20.27 -21.19
N ILE A 5 1.36 19.34 -20.30
CA ILE A 5 1.73 19.37 -18.88
C ILE A 5 3.24 19.20 -18.71
N TYR A 6 3.91 18.44 -19.59
CA TYR A 6 5.36 18.22 -19.55
C TYR A 6 6.17 19.51 -19.81
N GLY A 7 5.60 20.49 -20.52
CA GLY A 7 6.25 21.76 -20.82
C GLY A 7 6.15 22.79 -19.70
N LEU A 8 5.23 22.60 -18.75
CA LEU A 8 4.99 23.60 -17.70
C LEU A 8 6.08 23.57 -16.62
N PRO A 9 6.53 24.72 -16.11
CA PRO A 9 7.30 24.76 -14.89
C PRO A 9 6.38 24.41 -13.72
N GLY A 10 6.77 23.44 -12.88
CA GLY A 10 5.98 23.11 -11.70
C GLY A 10 6.48 21.89 -10.93
N PRO A 11 5.87 21.61 -9.76
CA PRO A 11 6.30 20.52 -8.88
C PRO A 11 6.20 19.13 -9.51
N HIS A 12 5.34 18.97 -10.52
CA HIS A 12 5.15 17.73 -11.26
C HIS A 12 6.44 17.24 -11.95
N ARG A 13 7.41 18.13 -12.21
CA ARG A 13 8.73 17.76 -12.76
C ARG A 13 9.55 16.89 -11.80
N ARG A 14 9.18 16.84 -10.52
CA ARG A 14 9.79 15.96 -9.50
C ARG A 14 9.20 14.55 -9.49
N ILE A 15 8.05 14.32 -10.13
CA ILE A 15 7.38 13.00 -10.12
C ILE A 15 8.30 11.88 -10.64
N PRO A 16 9.05 12.05 -11.76
CA PRO A 16 9.95 11.01 -12.24
C PRO A 16 11.05 10.66 -11.23
N GLU A 17 11.60 11.65 -10.53
CA GLU A 17 12.63 11.44 -9.50
C GLU A 17 12.07 10.71 -8.28
N ILE A 18 10.84 11.04 -7.86
CA ILE A 18 10.15 10.37 -6.76
C ILE A 18 9.86 8.91 -7.14
N GLN A 19 9.30 8.68 -8.32
CA GLN A 19 9.02 7.33 -8.83
C GLN A 19 10.30 6.50 -8.92
N LYS A 20 11.42 7.09 -9.37
CA LYS A 20 12.72 6.43 -9.40
C LYS A 20 13.16 5.98 -8.00
N LYS A 21 13.11 6.87 -7.00
CA LYS A 21 13.50 6.54 -5.62
C LYS A 21 12.65 5.42 -5.02
N VAL A 22 11.34 5.45 -5.25
CA VAL A 22 10.45 4.38 -4.75
C VAL A 22 10.72 3.07 -5.50
N ALA A 23 10.99 3.11 -6.80
CA ALA A 23 11.35 1.91 -7.56
C ALA A 23 12.69 1.30 -7.09
N GLU A 24 13.71 2.12 -6.78
CA GLU A 24 14.98 1.67 -6.20
C GLU A 24 14.76 0.99 -4.84
N PHE A 25 13.96 1.61 -3.96
CA PHE A 25 13.57 1.00 -2.68
C PHE A 25 12.83 -0.34 -2.85
N LEU A 26 11.91 -0.43 -3.82
CA LEU A 26 11.21 -1.69 -4.10
C LEU A 26 12.15 -2.76 -4.66
N GLN A 27 13.17 -2.40 -5.44
CA GLN A 27 14.18 -3.34 -5.92
C GLN A 27 14.99 -3.93 -4.77
N GLU A 28 15.36 -3.13 -3.77
CA GLU A 28 16.04 -3.60 -2.56
C GLU A 28 15.17 -4.62 -1.81
N ILE A 29 13.89 -4.31 -1.59
CA ILE A 29 12.94 -5.24 -0.94
C ILE A 29 12.80 -6.53 -1.75
N ILE A 30 12.67 -6.46 -3.08
CA ILE A 30 12.54 -7.65 -3.93
C ILE A 30 13.82 -8.50 -3.86
N ALA A 31 14.99 -7.87 -3.78
CA ALA A 31 16.25 -8.59 -3.61
C ALA A 31 16.28 -9.35 -2.28
N GLU A 32 15.88 -8.72 -1.18
CA GLU A 32 15.76 -9.36 0.13
C GLU A 32 14.78 -10.55 0.10
N HIS A 33 13.64 -10.41 -0.60
CA HIS A 33 12.68 -11.50 -0.73
C HIS A 33 13.30 -12.70 -1.44
N LYS A 34 14.06 -12.46 -2.51
CA LYS A 34 14.75 -13.52 -3.28
C LYS A 34 15.80 -14.28 -2.48
N GLU A 35 16.43 -13.68 -1.47
CA GLU A 35 17.45 -14.36 -0.65
C GLU A 35 16.88 -15.51 0.19
N VAL A 36 15.63 -15.38 0.62
CA VAL A 36 14.94 -16.33 1.51
C VAL A 36 13.71 -16.96 0.85
N TRP A 37 13.61 -16.85 -0.47
CA TRP A 37 12.42 -17.23 -1.22
C TRP A 37 12.25 -18.76 -1.31
N ASP A 38 11.08 -19.25 -0.86
CA ASP A 38 10.63 -20.62 -1.06
C ASP A 38 9.42 -20.64 -2.03
N PRO A 39 9.53 -21.26 -3.22
CA PRO A 39 8.43 -21.37 -4.17
C PRO A 39 7.19 -22.10 -3.63
N ASN A 40 7.33 -22.92 -2.59
CA ASN A 40 6.23 -23.71 -2.03
C ASN A 40 5.46 -22.99 -0.93
N GLU A 41 6.04 -21.91 -0.36
CA GLU A 41 5.48 -21.17 0.76
C GLU A 41 5.58 -19.65 0.52
N PRO A 42 4.80 -19.09 -0.44
CA PRO A 42 4.82 -17.65 -0.70
C PRO A 42 4.22 -16.88 0.49
N ARG A 43 5.00 -15.94 1.04
CA ARG A 43 4.61 -15.18 2.25
C ARG A 43 3.73 -13.98 1.94
N ASP A 44 3.91 -13.39 0.77
CA ASP A 44 3.22 -12.17 0.35
C ASP A 44 3.13 -12.05 -1.18
N PHE A 45 2.70 -10.87 -1.62
CA PHE A 45 2.53 -10.54 -3.03
C PHE A 45 3.83 -10.69 -3.85
N ILE A 46 4.98 -10.32 -3.29
CA ILE A 46 6.26 -10.38 -4.00
C ILE A 46 6.63 -11.84 -4.26
N ASP A 47 6.59 -12.67 -3.22
CA ASP A 47 6.90 -14.10 -3.34
C ASP A 47 5.93 -14.81 -4.29
N ALA A 48 4.63 -14.51 -4.21
CA ALA A 48 3.62 -15.08 -5.09
C ALA A 48 3.85 -14.69 -6.56
N PHE A 49 4.27 -13.45 -6.82
CA PHE A 49 4.62 -13.00 -8.17
C PHE A 49 5.89 -13.68 -8.69
N LEU A 50 6.89 -13.89 -7.83
CA LEU A 50 8.11 -14.64 -8.19
C LEU A 50 7.80 -16.09 -8.57
N VAL A 51 6.87 -16.76 -7.86
CA VAL A 51 6.37 -18.09 -8.25
C VAL A 51 5.76 -18.08 -9.65
N GLU A 52 4.98 -17.06 -9.98
CA GLU A 52 4.37 -16.95 -11.30
C GLU A 52 5.40 -16.62 -12.40
N CYS A 53 6.41 -15.80 -12.09
CA CYS A 53 7.57 -15.57 -12.96
C CYS A 53 8.28 -16.89 -13.31
N GLU A 54 8.55 -17.77 -12.34
CA GLU A 54 9.17 -19.08 -12.61
C GLU A 54 8.33 -19.92 -13.57
N LYS A 55 7.02 -20.04 -13.31
CA LYS A 55 6.10 -20.82 -14.16
C LYS A 55 6.08 -20.31 -15.61
N MET A 56 6.23 -19.00 -15.78
CA MET A 56 6.15 -18.34 -17.07
C MET A 56 7.50 -18.15 -17.77
N LYS A 57 8.62 -18.63 -17.21
CA LYS A 57 9.98 -18.46 -17.78
C LYS A 57 10.11 -18.92 -19.23
N ALA A 58 9.41 -19.98 -19.61
CA ALA A 58 9.45 -20.54 -20.97
C ALA A 58 8.57 -19.78 -21.98
N SER A 59 7.76 -18.82 -21.52
CA SER A 59 6.81 -18.08 -22.34
C SER A 59 7.44 -16.75 -22.82
N PRO A 60 7.83 -16.61 -24.10
CA PRO A 60 8.59 -15.46 -24.59
C PRO A 60 7.81 -14.12 -24.57
N ASN A 61 6.51 -14.13 -24.31
CA ASN A 61 5.62 -12.95 -24.28
C ASN A 61 4.93 -12.77 -22.93
N THR A 62 5.54 -13.22 -21.84
CA THR A 62 4.94 -13.07 -20.51
C THR A 62 5.09 -11.65 -19.97
N SER A 63 4.04 -11.15 -19.32
CA SER A 63 4.09 -9.92 -18.52
C SER A 63 4.71 -10.16 -17.14
N PHE A 64 4.93 -11.41 -16.73
CA PHE A 64 5.56 -11.79 -15.46
C PHE A 64 7.07 -11.70 -15.59
N THR A 65 7.58 -10.49 -15.44
CA THR A 65 9.01 -10.18 -15.37
C THR A 65 9.30 -9.44 -14.07
N GLU A 66 10.55 -9.47 -13.63
CA GLU A 66 10.98 -8.69 -12.45
C GLU A 66 10.74 -7.18 -12.63
N LYS A 67 10.90 -6.67 -13.86
CA LYS A 67 10.57 -5.27 -14.16
C LYS A 67 9.08 -5.00 -13.91
N SER A 68 8.21 -5.90 -14.37
CA SER A 68 6.77 -5.79 -14.12
C SER A 68 6.45 -5.87 -12.63
N LEU A 69 7.12 -6.75 -11.87
CA LEU A 69 6.97 -6.85 -10.43
C LEU A 69 7.25 -5.51 -9.74
N VAL A 70 8.35 -4.83 -10.09
CA VAL A 70 8.67 -3.49 -9.54
C VAL A 70 7.56 -2.49 -9.84
N TYR A 71 7.09 -2.41 -11.09
CA TYR A 71 6.06 -1.43 -11.47
C TYR A 71 4.69 -1.74 -10.89
N THR A 72 4.29 -3.01 -10.83
CA THR A 72 3.01 -3.41 -10.23
C THR A 72 3.04 -3.19 -8.71
N SER A 73 4.18 -3.45 -8.06
CA SER A 73 4.35 -3.11 -6.64
C SER A 73 4.26 -1.59 -6.43
N LEU A 74 4.94 -0.80 -7.26
CA LEU A 74 4.87 0.66 -7.21
C LEU A 74 3.43 1.18 -7.36
N ASP A 75 2.67 0.63 -8.30
CA ASP A 75 1.27 0.98 -8.53
C ASP A 75 0.40 0.68 -7.29
N LEU A 76 0.53 -0.52 -6.72
CA LEU A 76 -0.18 -0.91 -5.51
C LEU A 76 0.15 0.02 -4.32
N PHE A 77 1.43 0.35 -4.12
CA PHE A 77 1.87 1.25 -3.05
C PHE A 77 1.30 2.66 -3.21
N VAL A 78 1.37 3.24 -4.42
CA VAL A 78 0.86 4.59 -4.68
C VAL A 78 -0.67 4.62 -4.54
N ALA A 79 -1.36 3.69 -5.20
CA ALA A 79 -2.82 3.61 -5.17
C ALA A 79 -3.37 3.41 -3.74
N GLY A 80 -2.74 2.52 -2.96
CA GLY A 80 -3.17 2.22 -1.59
C GLY A 80 -2.88 3.34 -0.61
N THR A 81 -1.69 3.95 -0.67
CA THR A 81 -1.24 4.94 0.32
C THR A 81 -1.97 6.26 0.18
N GLU A 82 -2.08 6.80 -1.04
CA GLU A 82 -2.70 8.11 -1.27
C GLU A 82 -4.19 8.10 -0.93
N THR A 83 -4.92 7.09 -1.42
CA THR A 83 -6.37 7.00 -1.24
C THR A 83 -6.74 6.73 0.21
N THR A 84 -6.05 5.82 0.88
CA THR A 84 -6.31 5.48 2.30
C THR A 84 -5.95 6.65 3.21
N SER A 85 -4.79 7.28 3.00
CA SER A 85 -4.37 8.46 3.79
C SER A 85 -5.36 9.60 3.63
N THR A 86 -5.80 9.89 2.40
CA THR A 86 -6.81 10.92 2.12
C THR A 86 -8.14 10.59 2.80
N THR A 87 -8.58 9.33 2.72
CA THR A 87 -9.83 8.87 3.34
C THR A 87 -9.76 9.02 4.87
N LEU A 88 -8.66 8.59 5.50
CA LEU A 88 -8.46 8.74 6.93
C LEU A 88 -8.38 10.21 7.33
N HIS A 89 -7.69 11.04 6.55
CA HIS A 89 -7.58 12.48 6.81
C HIS A 89 -8.98 13.13 6.85
N TRP A 90 -9.80 12.89 5.84
CA TRP A 90 -11.18 13.38 5.81
C TRP A 90 -12.05 12.75 6.89
N GLY A 91 -11.91 11.45 7.13
CA GLY A 91 -12.63 10.74 8.20
C GLY A 91 -12.38 11.35 9.57
N LEU A 92 -11.11 11.60 9.91
CA LEU A 92 -10.71 12.27 11.16
C LEU A 92 -11.21 13.71 11.22
N LEU A 93 -11.09 14.47 10.14
CA LEU A 93 -11.60 15.84 10.07
C LEU A 93 -13.11 15.89 10.32
N PHE A 94 -13.88 14.99 9.71
CA PHE A 94 -15.32 14.91 9.93
C PHE A 94 -15.68 14.48 11.35
N MET A 95 -14.90 13.59 11.97
CA MET A 95 -15.11 13.24 13.38
C MET A 95 -14.93 14.46 14.30
N VAL A 96 -13.94 15.33 14.05
CA VAL A 96 -13.73 16.56 14.84
C VAL A 96 -14.84 17.58 14.62
N LEU A 97 -15.33 17.74 13.38
CA LEU A 97 -16.33 18.75 13.04
C LEU A 97 -17.77 18.35 13.42
N PHE A 98 -18.05 17.06 13.54
CA PHE A 98 -19.39 16.52 13.82
C PHE A 98 -19.38 15.59 15.04
N PRO A 99 -19.16 16.13 16.26
CA PRO A 99 -19.07 15.33 17.48
C PRO A 99 -20.34 14.51 17.78
N ASP A 100 -21.53 15.02 17.38
CA ASP A 100 -22.81 14.31 17.51
C ASP A 100 -22.91 13.04 16.63
N ILE A 101 -22.11 12.98 15.56
CA ILE A 101 -21.99 11.80 14.70
C ILE A 101 -20.88 10.89 15.25
N GLN A 102 -19.76 11.45 15.69
CA GLN A 102 -18.68 10.72 16.33
C GLN A 102 -19.16 9.95 17.57
N SER A 103 -20.05 10.52 18.38
CA SER A 103 -20.63 9.86 19.56
C SER A 103 -21.49 8.63 19.24
N LYS A 104 -21.91 8.47 17.98
CA LYS A 104 -22.69 7.31 17.50
C LYS A 104 -21.80 6.23 16.92
N VAL A 105 -20.53 6.51 16.62
CA VAL A 105 -19.55 5.48 16.29
C VAL A 105 -19.28 4.73 17.59
N PRO A 106 -19.71 3.46 17.72
CA PRO A 106 -19.41 2.71 18.92
C PRO A 106 -17.90 2.55 18.96
N PHE A 107 -17.25 3.08 20.00
CA PHE A 107 -15.87 2.74 20.28
C PHE A 107 -15.87 1.23 20.59
N CYS A 108 -15.39 0.42 19.65
CA CYS A 108 -15.18 -1.01 19.86
C CYS A 108 -13.94 -1.19 20.75
N GLY A 109 -13.98 -0.64 21.96
CA GLY A 109 -13.05 -0.90 23.06
C GLY A 109 -13.57 -1.97 24.03
N CYS A 110 -14.75 -2.53 23.76
CA CYS A 110 -15.30 -3.68 24.46
C CYS A 110 -14.65 -4.95 23.90
N GLY A 111 -13.39 -5.15 24.24
CA GLY A 111 -12.58 -6.28 23.77
C GLY A 111 -11.20 -6.35 24.43
N VAL A 112 -10.79 -5.32 25.16
CA VAL A 112 -9.65 -5.41 26.08
C VAL A 112 -10.15 -6.09 27.36
N PRO A 113 -9.66 -7.29 27.73
CA PRO A 113 -9.96 -7.86 29.04
C PRO A 113 -9.47 -6.88 30.11
N GLY A 114 -10.39 -6.27 30.87
CA GLY A 114 -10.06 -5.35 31.97
C GLY A 114 -10.46 -3.87 31.79
N GLY A 115 -11.23 -3.51 30.76
CA GLY A 115 -11.81 -2.16 30.64
C GLY A 115 -12.95 -1.90 31.63
N TYR A 116 -12.91 -0.78 32.36
CA TYR A 116 -14.01 -0.30 33.20
C TYR A 116 -14.77 0.83 32.50
N ASN A 117 -16.10 0.82 32.56
CA ASN A 117 -16.93 1.98 32.25
C ASN A 117 -17.70 2.38 33.53
N ASN A 118 -17.48 3.59 34.04
CA ASN A 118 -18.18 4.11 35.23
C ASN A 118 -18.19 3.12 36.41
N ASN A 119 -17.03 2.58 36.77
CA ASN A 119 -16.83 1.56 37.82
C ASN A 119 -17.56 0.22 37.60
N ASN A 120 -18.14 -0.02 36.44
CA ASN A 120 -18.73 -1.30 36.08
C ASN A 120 -17.83 -2.03 35.07
N PRO A 121 -17.63 -3.35 35.21
CA PRO A 121 -16.93 -4.15 34.22
C PRO A 121 -17.72 -4.18 32.91
N CYS A 122 -17.03 -3.95 31.79
CA CYS A 122 -17.60 -4.20 30.46
C CYS A 122 -17.78 -5.73 30.29
N ILE A 123 -19.02 -6.17 30.14
CA ILE A 123 -19.39 -7.59 29.95
C ILE A 123 -19.19 -8.00 28.49
#